data_AF-A0A3Q2VP63-F1
#
_entry.id   AF-A0A3Q2VP63-F1
#
_cell.length_a   1.000
_cell.length_b   1.000
_cell.length_c   1.000
_cell.angle_alpha   90.00
_cell.angle_beta   90.00
_cell.angle_gamma   90.00
#
_symmetry.space_group_name_H-M   'P 1'
#
loop_
_entity.id
_entity.type
_entity.pdbx_description
1 polymer ?
#
loop_
_entity_poly.entity_id
_entity_poly.type
_entity_poly.pdbx_seq_one_letter_code
_entity_poly.pdbx_strand_id
1 'polypeptide(L)'
;MDYINKKCEEKLGKILGNCSLVPVPQSDITARITFRPQSDSFRQAAFVRQRFITFYQRVASDLHIISVPGDLHEHNKLQRKFPTLIFEPSNNKLTVMGPFPHIAEFKEFLWKNHSTKRLVSKTPTDSLSNRISASSSAHKDPDDESCPICMETIVRNKKKTLRCKHSFCSDCLEKAFVYKPVCPTCGELYGTLKGTQPDGGAMEVTKNTSPLPGYEKYGTIVIHYYIPRGIQKEEHPSPGQPYEGASRTAYLPDSPEGRMVLGLLRRAFDQRLIFTIGRSTTSGRNNTVTWNDIHHKTSTHGGPTHYGYPDPEYLSRVRDELKVKGIE
;
A
#
# COMPACT_ATOMS: atom_id res chain seq x y z
N MET A 1 -2.48 -6.50 14.38
CA MET A 1 -1.45 -5.70 15.08
C MET A 1 -0.17 -6.50 15.28
N ASP A 2 -0.26 -7.83 15.35
CA ASP A 2 0.84 -8.73 15.68
C ASP A 2 2.03 -8.60 14.72
N TYR A 3 1.77 -8.44 13.43
CA TYR A 3 2.83 -8.18 12.46
C TYR A 3 3.60 -6.89 12.73
N ILE A 4 2.89 -5.80 13.00
CA ILE A 4 3.50 -4.50 13.29
C ILE A 4 4.38 -4.61 14.53
N ASN A 5 3.88 -5.26 15.58
CA ASN A 5 4.62 -5.44 16.83
C ASN A 5 5.87 -6.32 16.65
N LYS A 6 5.78 -7.40 15.86
CA LYS A 6 6.89 -8.37 15.69
C LYS A 6 7.91 -7.95 14.62
N LYS A 7 7.50 -7.23 13.57
CA LYS A 7 8.33 -6.97 12.37
C LYS A 7 8.51 -5.50 12.02
N CYS A 8 7.82 -4.58 12.71
CA CYS A 8 7.93 -3.16 12.44
C CYS A 8 8.13 -2.32 13.71
N GLU A 9 8.62 -2.93 14.79
CA GLU A 9 8.81 -2.29 16.10
C GLU A 9 9.65 -1.01 16.01
N GLU A 10 10.77 -1.03 15.29
CA GLU A 10 11.64 0.15 15.15
C GLU A 10 10.92 1.33 14.47
N LYS A 11 10.15 1.05 13.39
CA LYS A 11 9.36 2.07 12.68
C LYS A 11 8.22 2.57 13.54
N LEU A 12 7.56 1.68 14.28
CA LEU A 12 6.52 2.03 15.24
C LEU A 12 7.09 2.93 16.34
N GLY A 13 8.26 2.60 16.90
CA GLY A 13 8.96 3.42 17.89
C GLY A 13 9.27 4.82 17.38
N LYS A 14 9.74 4.97 16.14
CA LYS A 14 9.98 6.28 15.50
C LYS A 14 8.69 7.10 15.30
N ILE A 15 7.55 6.44 15.11
CA ILE A 15 6.24 7.11 14.99
C ILE A 15 5.75 7.55 16.37
N LEU A 16 5.91 6.68 17.37
CA LEU A 16 5.43 6.89 18.72
C LEU A 16 6.25 7.94 19.49
N GLY A 17 7.59 7.94 19.36
CA GLY A 17 8.46 8.83 20.13
C GLY A 17 8.17 8.71 21.63
N ASN A 18 7.75 9.81 22.26
CA ASN A 18 7.41 9.86 23.69
C ASN A 18 5.92 9.53 23.97
N CYS A 19 5.18 9.04 22.99
CA CYS A 19 3.80 8.58 23.16
C CYS A 19 3.76 7.06 23.30
N SER A 20 2.99 6.56 24.25
CA SER A 20 2.70 5.13 24.35
C SER A 20 1.42 4.77 23.58
N LEU A 21 1.41 3.58 23.00
CA LEU A 21 0.26 3.02 22.28
C LEU A 21 -0.32 1.89 23.12
N VAL A 22 -1.59 2.02 23.51
CA VAL A 22 -2.32 1.02 24.28
C VAL A 22 -3.46 0.46 23.41
N PRO A 23 -3.32 -0.76 22.87
CA PRO A 23 -4.41 -1.44 22.19
C PRO A 23 -5.39 -2.02 23.22
N VAL A 24 -6.66 -1.67 23.09
CA VAL A 24 -7.76 -2.19 23.92
C VAL A 24 -8.65 -3.05 23.00
N PRO A 25 -8.64 -4.38 23.14
CA PRO A 25 -9.54 -5.25 22.37
C PRO A 25 -11.00 -4.84 22.57
N GLN A 26 -11.77 -4.78 21.50
CA GLN A 26 -13.23 -4.58 21.55
C GLN A 26 -14.00 -5.82 21.08
N SER A 27 -13.41 -6.60 20.17
CA SER A 27 -13.88 -7.91 19.71
C SER A 27 -12.72 -8.69 19.09
N ASP A 28 -12.98 -9.89 18.58
CA ASP A 28 -11.99 -10.73 17.87
C ASP A 28 -11.40 -10.05 16.61
N ILE A 29 -12.12 -9.09 16.02
CA ILE A 29 -11.73 -8.42 14.77
C ILE A 29 -11.54 -6.90 14.91
N THR A 30 -11.84 -6.31 16.07
CA THR A 30 -11.72 -4.87 16.31
C THR A 30 -10.97 -4.56 17.60
N ALA A 31 -10.03 -3.63 17.52
CA ALA A 31 -9.36 -3.07 18.69
C ALA A 31 -9.41 -1.54 18.67
N ARG A 32 -9.65 -0.93 19.83
CA ARG A 32 -9.52 0.51 20.03
C ARG A 32 -8.08 0.84 20.40
N ILE A 33 -7.44 1.70 19.63
CA ILE A 33 -6.07 2.14 19.90
C ILE A 33 -6.08 3.47 20.64
N THR A 34 -5.47 3.51 21.82
CA THR A 34 -5.34 4.74 22.62
C THR A 34 -3.89 5.21 22.64
N PHE A 35 -3.66 6.48 22.31
CA PHE A 35 -2.34 7.11 22.38
C PHE A 35 -2.24 7.93 23.67
N ARG A 36 -1.26 7.62 24.52
CA ARG A 36 -1.01 8.34 25.77
C ARG A 36 0.34 9.06 25.69
N PRO A 37 0.38 10.39 25.58
CA PRO A 37 1.64 11.13 25.60
C PRO A 37 2.24 11.13 27.01
N GLN A 38 3.57 11.13 27.12
CA GLN A 38 4.28 11.26 28.41
C GLN A 38 4.29 12.70 28.96
N SER A 39 3.81 13.69 28.20
CA SER A 39 3.63 15.08 28.61
C SER A 39 2.29 15.62 28.09
N ASP A 40 1.74 16.68 28.70
CA ASP A 40 0.41 17.25 28.39
C ASP A 40 0.26 17.90 26.99
N SER A 41 1.15 17.60 26.04
CA SER A 41 1.05 18.09 24.66
C SER A 41 0.00 17.30 23.87
N PHE A 42 -1.26 17.72 23.97
CA PHE A 42 -2.37 17.20 23.15
C PHE A 42 -2.08 17.24 21.64
N ARG A 43 -1.31 18.24 21.17
CA ARG A 43 -0.89 18.37 19.76
C ARG A 43 0.03 17.22 19.31
N GLN A 44 0.89 16.72 20.20
CA GLN A 44 1.80 15.62 19.90
C GLN A 44 1.05 14.30 19.71
N ALA A 45 0.06 14.01 20.56
CA ALA A 45 -0.75 12.79 20.45
C ALA A 45 -1.56 12.73 19.13
N ALA A 46 -2.07 13.87 18.67
CA ALA A 46 -2.79 13.97 17.40
C ALA A 46 -1.89 13.66 16.18
N PHE A 47 -0.66 14.17 16.18
CA PHE A 47 0.32 13.92 15.13
C PHE A 47 0.76 12.45 15.08
N VAL A 48 1.04 11.87 16.26
CA VAL A 48 1.38 10.45 16.40
C VAL A 48 0.24 9.57 15.90
N ARG A 49 -1.02 9.90 16.25
CA ARG A 49 -2.20 9.18 15.77
C ARG A 49 -2.28 9.19 14.25
N GLN A 50 -2.11 10.34 13.59
CA GLN A 50 -2.21 10.42 12.14
C GLN A 50 -1.10 9.61 11.45
N ARG A 51 0.15 9.76 11.90
CA ARG A 51 1.27 8.98 11.36
C ARG A 51 1.09 7.49 11.57
N PHE A 52 0.57 7.08 12.73
CA PHE A 52 0.23 5.69 12.99
C PHE A 52 -0.86 5.19 12.05
N ILE A 53 -1.93 5.95 11.81
CA ILE A 53 -3.01 5.53 10.90
C ILE A 53 -2.47 5.27 9.49
N THR A 54 -1.70 6.20 8.93
CA THR A 54 -1.10 6.04 7.60
C THR A 54 -0.15 4.86 7.55
N PHE A 55 0.70 4.71 8.56
CA PHE A 55 1.61 3.57 8.68
C PHE A 55 0.86 2.24 8.78
N TYR A 56 -0.14 2.16 9.66
CA TYR A 56 -0.98 0.98 9.85
C TYR A 56 -1.70 0.62 8.56
N GLN A 57 -2.34 1.58 7.88
CA GLN A 57 -3.05 1.34 6.62
C GLN A 57 -2.11 0.81 5.54
N ARG A 58 -0.93 1.42 5.38
CA ARG A 58 0.08 0.98 4.40
C ARG A 58 0.59 -0.43 4.67
N VAL A 59 0.83 -0.76 5.95
CA VAL A 59 1.28 -2.10 6.34
C VAL A 59 0.13 -3.10 6.16
N ALA A 60 -1.07 -2.78 6.63
CA ALA A 60 -2.24 -3.65 6.53
C ALA A 60 -2.65 -3.95 5.08
N SER A 61 -2.56 -2.97 4.18
CA SER A 61 -2.88 -3.16 2.75
C SER A 61 -1.91 -4.09 2.04
N ASP A 62 -0.67 -4.21 2.54
CA ASP A 62 0.38 -5.04 1.95
C ASP A 62 0.46 -6.43 2.61
N LEU A 63 -0.22 -6.63 3.74
CA LEU A 63 -0.17 -7.88 4.52
C LEU A 63 -1.12 -8.93 3.98
N HIS A 64 -0.56 -10.10 3.68
CA HIS A 64 -1.30 -11.30 3.31
C HIS A 64 -1.12 -12.39 4.35
N ILE A 65 -2.19 -13.16 4.57
CA ILE A 65 -2.21 -14.33 5.43
C ILE A 65 -2.53 -15.55 4.57
N ILE A 66 -1.72 -16.59 4.68
CA ILE A 66 -1.97 -17.87 4.03
C ILE A 66 -1.84 -19.01 5.05
N SER A 67 -2.54 -20.11 4.81
CA SER A 67 -2.38 -21.34 5.58
C SER A 67 -1.77 -22.41 4.68
N VAL A 68 -0.69 -23.04 5.13
CA VAL A 68 -0.02 -24.10 4.39
C VAL A 68 0.04 -25.38 5.24
N PRO A 69 -0.06 -26.57 4.62
CA PRO A 69 0.22 -27.83 5.32
C PRO A 69 1.69 -27.81 5.74
N GLY A 70 1.98 -27.99 7.03
CA GLY A 70 3.35 -27.85 7.52
C GLY A 70 3.56 -28.47 8.88
N ASP A 71 4.69 -29.14 9.03
CA ASP A 71 5.15 -29.72 10.28
C ASP A 71 5.96 -28.69 11.10
N LEU A 72 5.80 -28.72 12.42
CA LEU A 72 6.38 -27.77 13.38
C LEU A 72 7.92 -27.74 13.31
N HIS A 73 8.55 -28.83 12.87
CA HIS A 73 10.00 -29.01 12.91
C HIS A 73 10.80 -28.15 11.90
N GLU A 74 10.15 -27.62 10.85
CA GLU A 74 10.79 -26.76 9.84
C GLU A 74 10.64 -25.25 10.14
N HIS A 75 9.87 -24.87 11.17
CA HIS A 75 9.57 -23.47 11.52
C HIS A 75 10.83 -22.61 11.69
N ASN A 76 11.80 -23.08 12.49
CA ASN A 76 13.04 -22.35 12.76
C ASN A 76 13.94 -22.18 11.51
N LYS A 77 13.80 -23.05 10.52
CA LYS A 77 14.55 -22.97 9.25
C LYS A 77 13.87 -22.02 8.28
N LEU A 78 12.53 -22.10 8.19
CA LEU A 78 11.72 -21.17 7.41
C LEU A 78 11.82 -19.74 7.92
N GLN A 79 11.78 -19.54 9.24
CA GLN A 79 11.91 -18.22 9.84
C GLN A 79 13.27 -17.58 9.57
N ARG A 80 14.36 -18.36 9.53
CA ARG A 80 15.70 -17.90 9.13
C ARG A 80 15.76 -17.53 7.64
N LYS A 81 15.10 -18.31 6.79
CA LYS A 81 15.09 -18.08 5.34
C LYS A 81 14.20 -16.92 4.93
N PHE A 82 13.08 -16.71 5.62
CA PHE A 82 12.10 -15.66 5.36
C PHE A 82 11.93 -14.78 6.61
N PRO A 83 12.92 -13.93 6.93
CA PRO A 83 12.93 -13.16 8.17
C PRO A 83 11.83 -12.09 8.24
N THR A 84 11.25 -11.68 7.11
CA THR A 84 10.14 -10.73 7.03
C THR A 84 8.78 -11.40 7.26
N LEU A 85 8.68 -12.72 7.14
CA LEU A 85 7.46 -13.46 7.40
C LEU A 85 7.33 -13.86 8.87
N ILE A 86 6.09 -14.01 9.31
CA ILE A 86 5.72 -14.57 10.60
C ILE A 86 5.09 -15.92 10.34
N PHE A 87 5.60 -16.93 11.03
CA PHE A 87 5.09 -18.29 10.98
C PHE A 87 4.45 -18.63 12.32
N GLU A 88 3.15 -18.90 12.30
CA GLU A 88 2.37 -19.27 13.48
C GLU A 88 1.79 -20.68 13.30
N PRO A 89 2.28 -21.66 14.05
CA PRO A 89 1.77 -23.03 13.96
C PRO A 89 0.38 -23.12 14.62
N SER A 90 -0.55 -23.80 13.94
CA SER A 90 -1.90 -24.08 14.45
C SER A 90 -2.39 -25.42 13.89
N ASN A 91 -2.57 -26.42 14.76
CA ASN A 91 -3.11 -27.77 14.48
C ASN A 91 -3.00 -28.26 13.03
N ASN A 92 -1.90 -28.95 12.71
CA ASN A 92 -1.56 -29.51 11.38
C ASN A 92 -1.45 -28.50 10.22
N LYS A 93 -1.49 -27.19 10.51
CA LYS A 93 -1.28 -26.12 9.54
C LYS A 93 -0.28 -25.11 10.08
N LEU A 94 0.41 -24.46 9.15
CA LEU A 94 1.28 -23.34 9.42
C LEU A 94 0.64 -22.09 8.81
N THR A 95 0.24 -21.15 9.66
CA THR A 95 -0.22 -19.84 9.21
C THR A 95 0.99 -18.97 8.96
N VAL A 96 1.05 -18.38 7.76
CA VAL A 96 2.14 -17.52 7.33
C VAL A 96 1.59 -16.15 7.03
N MET A 97 2.14 -15.14 7.70
CA MET A 97 1.72 -13.74 7.59
C MET A 97 2.91 -12.88 7.17
N GLY A 98 2.70 -12.01 6.19
CA GLY A 98 3.70 -11.02 5.81
C GLY A 98 3.37 -10.27 4.53
N PRO A 99 4.29 -9.41 4.07
CA PRO A 99 4.05 -8.57 2.90
C PRO A 99 3.87 -9.42 1.65
N PHE A 100 3.02 -8.98 0.73
CA PHE A 100 2.67 -9.72 -0.49
C PHE A 100 3.90 -10.27 -1.26
N PRO A 101 4.97 -9.48 -1.52
CA PRO A 101 6.13 -9.98 -2.27
C PRO A 101 6.82 -11.17 -1.59
N HIS A 102 6.92 -11.15 -0.25
CA HIS A 102 7.56 -12.22 0.51
C HIS A 102 6.66 -13.44 0.64
N ILE A 103 5.34 -13.24 0.72
CA ILE A 103 4.38 -14.35 0.68
C ILE A 103 4.41 -15.05 -0.68
N ALA A 104 4.55 -14.30 -1.78
CA ALA A 104 4.70 -14.88 -3.11
C ALA A 104 6.00 -15.70 -3.24
N GLU A 105 7.13 -15.16 -2.77
CA GLU A 105 8.41 -15.87 -2.73
C GLU A 105 8.32 -17.18 -1.92
N PHE A 106 7.63 -17.15 -0.78
CA PHE A 106 7.43 -18.34 0.05
C PHE A 106 6.54 -19.38 -0.63
N LYS A 107 5.47 -18.98 -1.34
CA LYS A 107 4.64 -19.91 -2.12
C LYS A 107 5.44 -20.61 -3.22
N GLU A 108 6.30 -19.88 -3.92
CA GLU A 108 7.19 -20.45 -4.93
C GLU A 108 8.18 -21.45 -4.33
N PHE A 109 8.74 -21.14 -3.15
CA PHE A 109 9.60 -22.06 -2.43
C PHE A 109 8.88 -23.37 -2.08
N LEU A 110 7.62 -23.30 -1.65
CA LEU A 110 6.81 -24.49 -1.38
C LEU A 110 6.54 -25.28 -2.66
N TRP A 111 6.18 -24.61 -3.76
CA TRP A 111 5.94 -25.25 -5.06
C TRP A 111 7.16 -26.03 -5.54
N LYS A 112 8.34 -25.41 -5.51
CA LYS A 112 9.60 -26.03 -5.94
C LYS A 112 9.96 -27.27 -5.10
N ASN A 113 9.69 -27.24 -3.80
CA ASN A 113 9.93 -28.39 -2.91
C ASN A 113 8.89 -29.52 -3.05
N HIS A 114 7.65 -29.20 -3.44
CA HIS A 114 6.64 -30.21 -3.74
C HIS A 114 6.91 -30.90 -5.08
N SER A 115 7.42 -30.17 -6.08
CA SER A 115 7.82 -30.74 -7.37
C SER A 115 9.03 -31.67 -7.27
N THR A 116 10.00 -31.38 -6.40
CA THR A 116 11.14 -32.27 -6.15
C THR A 116 10.77 -33.54 -5.37
N LYS A 117 9.70 -33.53 -4.57
CA LYS A 117 9.20 -34.74 -3.89
C LYS A 117 8.44 -35.72 -4.82
N ARG A 118 8.02 -35.29 -6.01
CA ARG A 118 7.22 -36.12 -6.94
C ARG A 118 8.05 -36.92 -7.95
N LEU A 119 9.37 -36.70 -8.00
CA LEU A 119 10.32 -37.35 -8.91
C LEU A 119 11.39 -38.17 -8.17
N VAL A 120 11.01 -38.99 -7.19
CA VAL A 120 11.89 -40.07 -6.72
C VAL A 120 11.05 -41.31 -6.40
N SER A 121 10.77 -42.11 -7.43
CA SER A 121 10.53 -43.54 -7.27
C SER A 121 11.26 -44.29 -8.38
N LYS A 122 12.49 -44.68 -8.06
CA LYS A 122 13.17 -45.93 -8.46
C LYS A 122 14.57 -45.93 -7.84
N THR A 123 14.79 -46.94 -7.00
CA THR A 123 16.02 -47.35 -6.30
C THR A 123 16.99 -48.08 -7.25
N PRO A 124 18.10 -48.67 -6.78
CA PRO A 124 19.26 -48.05 -6.11
C PRO A 124 20.60 -48.53 -6.72
N THR A 125 21.72 -47.86 -6.44
CA THR A 125 23.03 -48.50 -6.13
C THR A 125 24.11 -47.46 -5.86
N ASP A 126 24.74 -47.60 -4.68
CA ASP A 126 26.17 -47.41 -4.33
C ASP A 126 26.96 -46.18 -4.82
N SER A 127 27.88 -45.59 -4.06
CA SER A 127 28.30 -45.68 -2.66
C SER A 127 29.33 -44.56 -2.44
N LEU A 128 29.42 -44.09 -1.20
CA LEU A 128 30.56 -43.43 -0.53
C LEU A 128 31.42 -42.37 -1.27
N SER A 129 31.36 -41.12 -0.80
CA SER A 129 32.32 -40.58 0.18
C SER A 129 32.55 -39.07 0.05
N ASN A 130 32.53 -38.43 1.22
CA ASN A 130 32.84 -37.03 1.51
C ASN A 130 34.11 -36.50 0.82
N ARG A 131 34.03 -35.25 0.34
CA ARG A 131 35.09 -34.26 0.55
C ARG A 131 34.51 -32.85 0.63
N ILE A 132 34.68 -32.26 1.81
CA ILE A 132 34.64 -30.82 2.04
C ILE A 132 35.78 -30.20 1.22
N SER A 133 35.47 -29.20 0.41
CA SER A 133 36.43 -28.19 -0.02
C SER A 133 35.70 -26.89 -0.27
N ALA A 134 36.11 -25.91 0.52
CA ALA A 134 35.72 -24.52 0.41
C ALA A 134 36.33 -23.89 -0.86
N SER A 135 35.65 -22.82 -1.30
CA SER A 135 36.02 -21.84 -2.32
C SER A 135 36.29 -22.35 -3.73
N SER A 136 35.35 -22.07 -4.62
CA SER A 136 35.70 -21.33 -5.84
C SER A 136 34.53 -20.43 -6.21
N SER A 137 34.85 -19.15 -6.25
CA SER A 137 34.10 -18.08 -6.88
C SER A 137 33.65 -18.50 -8.27
N ALA A 138 32.38 -18.89 -8.40
CA ALA A 138 31.72 -18.96 -9.68
C ALA A 138 31.60 -17.52 -10.21
N HIS A 139 32.41 -17.22 -11.22
CA HIS A 139 32.19 -16.09 -12.10
C HIS A 139 30.71 -16.09 -12.52
N LYS A 140 29.93 -15.12 -12.02
CA LYS A 140 28.64 -14.81 -12.62
C LYS A 140 28.95 -14.18 -13.96
N ASP A 141 28.69 -14.91 -15.03
CA ASP A 141 28.57 -14.34 -16.36
C ASP A 141 27.57 -13.17 -16.27
N PRO A 142 27.92 -11.94 -16.69
CA PRO A 142 27.04 -10.77 -16.57
C PRO A 142 25.72 -10.90 -17.36
N ASP A 143 25.52 -11.97 -18.14
CA ASP A 143 24.37 -12.17 -19.01
C ASP A 143 23.15 -12.88 -18.37
N ASP A 144 23.27 -13.45 -17.16
CA ASP A 144 22.16 -14.16 -16.49
C ASP A 144 21.43 -13.30 -15.44
N GLU A 145 20.85 -12.18 -15.87
CA GLU A 145 19.88 -11.43 -15.05
C GLU A 145 18.54 -12.18 -15.00
N SER A 146 18.02 -12.47 -13.80
CA SER A 146 16.70 -13.11 -13.61
C SER A 146 15.57 -12.07 -13.56
N CYS A 147 14.44 -12.36 -14.20
CA CYS A 147 13.27 -11.49 -14.23
C CYS A 147 12.49 -11.57 -12.90
N PRO A 148 12.28 -10.46 -12.16
CA PRO A 148 11.54 -10.49 -10.90
C PRO A 148 10.03 -10.83 -11.03
N ILE A 149 9.47 -10.89 -12.24
CA ILE A 149 8.05 -11.15 -12.48
C ILE A 149 7.81 -12.64 -12.73
N CYS A 150 8.50 -13.24 -13.70
CA CYS A 150 8.37 -14.67 -14.02
C CYS A 150 9.42 -15.55 -13.34
N MET A 151 10.45 -14.97 -12.71
CA MET A 151 11.56 -15.66 -12.06
C MET A 151 12.46 -16.49 -12.99
N GLU A 152 12.32 -16.32 -14.31
CA GLU A 152 13.15 -16.97 -15.33
C GLU A 152 14.34 -16.06 -15.71
N THR A 153 15.39 -16.63 -16.30
CA THR A 153 16.49 -15.86 -16.90
C THR A 153 15.95 -14.96 -18.00
N ILE A 154 16.31 -13.68 -17.97
CA ILE A 154 15.90 -12.73 -19.00
C ILE A 154 16.67 -13.03 -20.28
N VAL A 155 15.96 -13.47 -21.32
CA VAL A 155 16.58 -13.61 -22.64
C VAL A 155 17.07 -12.24 -23.12
N ARG A 156 18.36 -12.13 -23.45
CA ARG A 156 19.04 -10.85 -23.75
C ARG A 156 18.32 -9.98 -24.77
N ASN A 157 17.75 -10.58 -25.82
CA ASN A 157 16.99 -9.87 -26.87
C ASN A 157 15.57 -9.46 -26.46
N LYS A 158 15.04 -9.97 -25.35
CA LYS A 158 13.75 -9.61 -24.76
C LYS A 158 13.90 -8.86 -23.43
N LYS A 159 15.10 -8.37 -23.11
CA LYS A 159 15.37 -7.57 -21.91
C LYS A 159 14.86 -6.15 -22.09
N LYS A 160 14.00 -5.69 -21.18
CA LYS A 160 13.67 -4.27 -21.02
C LYS A 160 14.20 -3.76 -19.70
N THR A 161 15.08 -2.76 -19.76
CA THR A 161 15.61 -2.07 -18.58
C THR A 161 14.96 -0.70 -18.47
N LEU A 162 14.33 -0.45 -17.32
CA LEU A 162 13.67 0.81 -17.01
C LEU A 162 14.68 1.91 -16.62
N ARG A 163 14.26 3.17 -16.53
CA ARG A 163 15.13 4.29 -16.10
C ARG A 163 15.62 4.14 -14.65
N CYS A 164 14.87 3.42 -13.80
CA CYS A 164 15.27 2.98 -12.46
C CYS A 164 16.34 1.87 -12.45
N LYS A 165 16.82 1.45 -13.62
CA LYS A 165 17.82 0.39 -13.83
C LYS A 165 17.38 -1.04 -13.49
N HIS A 166 16.10 -1.26 -13.16
CA HIS A 166 15.55 -2.62 -13.03
C HIS A 166 15.22 -3.20 -14.41
N SER A 167 15.55 -4.48 -14.60
CA SER A 167 15.35 -5.21 -15.85
C SER A 167 14.28 -6.30 -15.73
N PHE A 168 13.53 -6.52 -16.82
CA PHE A 168 12.46 -7.50 -16.91
C PHE A 168 12.42 -8.12 -18.31
N CYS A 169 11.78 -9.28 -18.45
CA CYS A 169 11.31 -9.75 -19.75
C CYS A 169 10.30 -8.74 -20.32
N SER A 170 10.40 -8.41 -21.61
CA SER A 170 9.54 -7.44 -22.29
C SER A 170 8.06 -7.78 -22.09
N ASP A 171 7.69 -9.04 -22.34
CA ASP A 171 6.33 -9.55 -22.25
C ASP A 171 5.78 -9.45 -20.80
N CYS A 172 6.64 -9.64 -19.79
CA CYS A 172 6.26 -9.53 -18.39
C CYS A 172 6.03 -8.06 -17.98
N LEU A 173 6.92 -7.18 -18.42
CA LEU A 173 6.84 -5.75 -18.14
C LEU A 173 5.61 -5.11 -18.81
N GLU A 174 5.33 -5.48 -20.06
CA GLU A 174 4.16 -5.00 -20.79
C GLU A 174 2.86 -5.41 -20.09
N LYS A 175 2.72 -6.68 -19.71
CA LYS A 175 1.57 -7.15 -18.92
C LYS A 175 1.43 -6.43 -17.58
N ALA A 176 2.54 -6.20 -16.88
CA ALA A 176 2.51 -5.45 -15.62
C ALA A 176 2.05 -4.00 -15.83
N PHE A 177 2.53 -3.33 -16.88
CA PHE A 177 2.20 -1.94 -17.19
C PHE A 177 0.75 -1.75 -17.65
N VAL A 178 0.14 -2.76 -18.27
CA VAL A 178 -1.30 -2.75 -18.56
C VAL A 178 -2.12 -2.61 -17.27
N TYR A 179 -1.72 -3.30 -16.20
CA TYR A 179 -2.39 -3.18 -14.89
C TYR A 179 -2.02 -1.88 -14.17
N LYS A 180 -0.72 -1.61 -14.05
CA LYS A 180 -0.24 -0.40 -13.39
C LYS A 180 1.11 -0.01 -13.99
N PRO A 181 1.26 1.22 -14.49
CA PRO A 181 2.51 1.69 -15.06
C PRO A 181 3.53 2.02 -13.95
N VAL A 182 3.91 1.06 -13.11
CA VAL A 182 4.96 1.23 -12.09
C VAL A 182 5.99 0.12 -12.23
N CYS A 183 7.26 0.42 -11.96
CA CYS A 183 8.29 -0.60 -11.85
C CYS A 183 7.90 -1.62 -10.79
N PRO A 184 7.77 -2.92 -11.12
CA PRO A 184 7.38 -3.95 -10.14
C PRO A 184 8.39 -4.14 -9.00
N THR A 185 9.62 -3.64 -9.14
CA THR A 185 10.67 -3.77 -8.13
C THR A 185 10.73 -2.58 -7.16
N CYS A 186 10.68 -1.34 -7.65
CA CYS A 186 10.83 -0.14 -6.81
C CYS A 186 9.59 0.77 -6.74
N GLY A 187 8.57 0.52 -7.56
CA GLY A 187 7.35 1.30 -7.58
C GLY A 187 7.44 2.65 -8.31
N GLU A 188 8.57 2.98 -8.93
CA GLU A 188 8.67 4.21 -9.74
C GLU A 188 7.66 4.19 -10.91
N LEU A 189 6.99 5.31 -11.18
CA LEU A 189 5.87 5.41 -12.14
C LEU A 189 6.32 5.64 -13.60
N TYR A 190 5.85 4.84 -14.55
CA TYR A 190 6.19 4.86 -15.98
C TYR A 190 4.97 5.09 -16.86
N GLY A 191 4.52 6.34 -16.95
CA GLY A 191 3.38 6.74 -17.75
C GLY A 191 2.30 7.40 -16.90
N THR A 192 1.08 7.46 -17.43
CA THR A 192 -0.05 8.09 -16.75
C THR A 192 -0.79 7.05 -15.92
N LEU A 193 -0.83 7.25 -14.60
CA LEU A 193 -1.63 6.41 -13.71
C LEU A 193 -3.12 6.75 -13.92
N LYS A 194 -3.94 5.73 -14.16
CA LYS A 194 -5.40 5.85 -14.15
C LYS A 194 -5.95 5.08 -12.95
N GLY A 195 -6.81 5.71 -12.17
CA GLY A 195 -7.41 5.08 -11.00
C GLY A 195 -8.75 4.40 -11.29
N THR A 196 -9.40 3.97 -10.21
CA THR A 196 -10.64 3.19 -10.19
C THR A 196 -11.82 3.99 -9.62
N GLN A 197 -11.76 5.32 -9.64
CA GLN A 197 -12.94 6.17 -9.36
C GLN A 197 -14.07 5.79 -10.33
N PRO A 198 -15.32 5.65 -9.91
CA PRO A 198 -16.41 5.33 -10.85
C PRO A 198 -16.67 6.43 -11.88
N ASP A 199 -17.14 6.03 -13.06
CA ASP A 199 -17.50 6.97 -14.13
C ASP A 199 -18.81 7.73 -13.81
N GLY A 200 -19.07 8.81 -14.55
CA GLY A 200 -20.26 9.65 -14.35
C GLY A 200 -20.16 10.60 -13.14
N GLY A 201 -18.97 10.71 -12.55
CA GLY A 201 -18.69 11.66 -11.49
C GLY A 201 -18.58 13.11 -11.98
N ALA A 202 -18.92 14.05 -11.12
CA ALA A 202 -18.77 15.48 -11.33
C ALA A 202 -17.88 16.11 -10.24
N MET A 203 -17.10 17.11 -10.66
CA MET A 203 -16.31 17.98 -9.78
C MET A 203 -16.65 19.43 -10.11
N GLU A 204 -17.36 20.08 -9.19
CA GLU A 204 -17.78 21.47 -9.31
C GLU A 204 -16.95 22.35 -8.38
N VAL A 205 -16.65 23.56 -8.82
CA VAL A 205 -15.81 24.49 -8.08
C VAL A 205 -16.52 25.82 -7.96
N THR A 206 -16.66 26.30 -6.74
CA THR A 206 -17.17 27.64 -6.43
C THR A 206 -16.19 28.39 -5.53
N LYS A 207 -16.41 29.69 -5.35
CA LYS A 207 -15.54 30.54 -4.54
C LYS A 207 -16.37 31.35 -3.55
N ASN A 208 -15.88 31.41 -2.32
CA ASN A 208 -16.45 32.21 -1.24
C ASN A 208 -15.43 33.26 -0.79
N THR A 209 -15.92 34.41 -0.33
CA THR A 209 -15.08 35.50 0.18
C THR A 209 -14.58 35.26 1.61
N SER A 210 -15.28 34.43 2.39
CA SER A 210 -14.88 34.08 3.76
C SER A 210 -13.54 33.36 3.77
N PRO A 211 -12.56 33.80 4.58
CA PRO A 211 -11.25 33.16 4.64
C PRO A 211 -11.27 31.86 5.44
N LEU A 212 -10.31 30.98 5.14
CA LEU A 212 -9.99 29.84 6.00
C LEU A 212 -9.02 30.28 7.11
N PRO A 213 -9.11 29.70 8.32
CA PRO A 213 -8.12 29.92 9.37
C PRO A 213 -6.67 29.65 8.89
N GLY A 214 -5.78 30.62 9.07
CA GLY A 214 -4.40 30.62 8.58
C GLY A 214 -4.21 31.20 7.17
N TYR A 215 -5.28 31.65 6.52
CA TYR A 215 -5.29 32.23 5.17
C TYR A 215 -6.17 33.49 5.12
N GLU A 216 -6.09 34.34 6.14
CA GLU A 216 -6.99 35.50 6.37
C GLU A 216 -7.01 36.52 5.22
N LYS A 217 -5.96 36.53 4.39
CA LYS A 217 -5.82 37.42 3.22
C LYS A 217 -6.52 36.90 1.96
N TYR A 218 -7.04 35.68 1.98
CA TYR A 218 -7.57 34.99 0.80
C TYR A 218 -9.02 34.55 1.02
N GLY A 219 -9.76 34.41 -0.08
CA GLY A 219 -11.06 33.72 -0.04
C GLY A 219 -10.90 32.20 0.12
N THR A 220 -12.01 31.48 -0.06
CA THR A 220 -12.05 30.01 -0.03
C THR A 220 -12.54 29.46 -1.36
N ILE A 221 -11.82 28.50 -1.92
CA ILE A 221 -12.27 27.64 -3.01
C ILE A 221 -13.04 26.48 -2.39
N VAL A 222 -14.29 26.28 -2.82
CA VAL A 222 -15.14 25.17 -2.41
C VAL A 222 -15.24 24.19 -3.57
N ILE A 223 -14.85 22.94 -3.34
CA ILE A 223 -14.91 21.86 -4.32
C ILE A 223 -16.02 20.92 -3.92
N HIS A 224 -17.03 20.76 -4.77
CA HIS A 224 -18.09 19.78 -4.59
C HIS A 224 -17.86 18.59 -5.53
N TYR A 225 -17.69 17.41 -4.95
CA TYR A 225 -17.61 16.16 -5.69
C TYR A 225 -18.93 15.41 -5.57
N TYR A 226 -19.39 14.88 -6.70
CA TYR A 226 -20.53 13.98 -6.77
C TYR A 226 -20.15 12.75 -7.57
N ILE A 227 -20.26 11.57 -6.99
CA ILE A 227 -20.16 10.28 -7.68
C ILE A 227 -21.50 9.57 -7.52
N PRO A 228 -22.24 9.28 -8.60
CA PRO A 228 -23.52 8.57 -8.50
C PRO A 228 -23.32 7.13 -8.02
N ARG A 229 -24.38 6.51 -7.51
CA ARG A 229 -24.41 5.05 -7.30
C ARG A 229 -24.39 4.34 -8.66
N GLY A 230 -23.91 3.10 -8.68
CA GLY A 230 -23.87 2.33 -9.92
C GLY A 230 -23.50 0.87 -9.71
N ILE A 231 -23.04 0.23 -10.79
CA ILE A 231 -22.59 -1.16 -10.80
C ILE A 231 -21.07 -1.22 -10.95
N GLN A 232 -20.43 -2.09 -10.19
CA GLN A 232 -18.99 -2.33 -10.24
C GLN A 232 -18.57 -2.96 -11.56
N LYS A 233 -17.51 -2.42 -12.18
CA LYS A 233 -16.90 -2.92 -13.41
C LYS A 233 -15.76 -3.89 -13.09
N GLU A 234 -15.14 -4.46 -14.11
CA GLU A 234 -14.02 -5.40 -13.99
C GLU A 234 -12.83 -4.83 -13.20
N GLU A 235 -12.61 -3.51 -13.22
CA GLU A 235 -11.56 -2.87 -12.44
C GLU A 235 -11.85 -2.73 -10.93
N HIS A 236 -13.08 -3.03 -10.49
CA HIS A 236 -13.52 -2.83 -9.11
C HIS A 236 -13.48 -4.12 -8.28
N PRO A 237 -13.51 -4.04 -6.92
CA PRO A 237 -13.33 -5.21 -6.05
C PRO A 237 -14.38 -6.33 -6.19
N SER A 238 -15.59 -6.00 -6.64
CA SER A 238 -16.68 -6.98 -6.81
C SER A 238 -17.47 -6.70 -8.09
N PRO A 239 -16.93 -7.05 -9.27
CA PRO A 239 -17.58 -6.79 -10.56
C PRO A 239 -19.03 -7.30 -10.60
N GLY A 240 -19.93 -6.54 -11.21
CA GLY A 240 -21.36 -6.83 -11.29
C GLY A 240 -22.19 -6.49 -10.05
N GLN A 241 -21.57 -6.25 -8.89
CA GLN A 241 -22.28 -5.83 -7.67
C GLN A 241 -22.58 -4.33 -7.67
N PRO A 242 -23.69 -3.88 -7.06
CA PRO A 242 -23.95 -2.46 -6.88
C PRO A 242 -22.95 -1.83 -5.90
N TYR A 243 -22.73 -0.53 -6.04
CA TYR A 243 -22.02 0.30 -5.07
C TYR A 243 -22.79 1.57 -4.76
N GLU A 244 -22.62 2.06 -3.53
CA GLU A 244 -23.19 3.33 -3.08
C GLU A 244 -22.28 4.49 -3.51
N GLY A 245 -22.90 5.53 -4.10
CA GLY A 245 -22.24 6.77 -4.50
C GLY A 245 -21.78 7.63 -3.32
N ALA A 246 -21.27 8.83 -3.61
CA ALA A 246 -20.87 9.80 -2.59
C ALA A 246 -21.04 11.24 -3.07
N SER A 247 -21.46 12.13 -2.16
CA SER A 247 -21.35 13.57 -2.30
C SER A 247 -20.40 14.09 -1.23
N ARG A 248 -19.39 14.88 -1.60
CA ARG A 248 -18.38 15.38 -0.67
C ARG A 248 -17.98 16.80 -1.01
N THR A 249 -17.81 17.61 0.03
CA THR A 249 -17.30 18.98 -0.09
C THR A 249 -15.89 19.06 0.47
N ALA A 250 -15.01 19.75 -0.23
CA ALA A 250 -13.66 20.06 0.20
C ALA A 250 -13.33 21.55 0.04
N TYR A 251 -12.34 22.01 0.78
CA TYR A 251 -11.97 23.42 0.87
C TYR A 251 -10.48 23.61 0.58
N LEU A 252 -10.14 24.64 -0.18
CA LEU A 252 -8.78 25.17 -0.34
C LEU A 252 -8.81 26.68 -0.13
N PRO A 253 -7.72 27.32 0.32
CA PRO A 253 -7.62 28.77 0.27
C PRO A 253 -7.55 29.23 -1.21
N ASP A 254 -8.20 30.35 -1.56
CA ASP A 254 -8.05 30.99 -2.88
C ASP A 254 -6.73 31.81 -2.95
N SER A 255 -5.63 31.18 -2.56
CA SER A 255 -4.27 31.69 -2.70
C SER A 255 -3.63 31.16 -4.01
N PRO A 256 -2.47 31.69 -4.43
CA PRO A 256 -1.72 31.13 -5.55
C PRO A 256 -1.44 29.63 -5.41
N GLU A 257 -1.00 29.19 -4.23
CA GLU A 257 -0.71 27.78 -3.93
C GLU A 257 -1.98 26.93 -3.92
N GLY A 258 -3.07 27.44 -3.35
CA GLY A 258 -4.36 26.75 -3.34
C GLY A 258 -4.94 26.56 -4.75
N ARG A 259 -4.82 27.57 -5.63
CA ARG A 259 -5.21 27.45 -7.04
C ARG A 259 -4.36 26.44 -7.81
N MET A 260 -3.06 26.37 -7.52
CA MET A 260 -2.19 25.32 -8.09
C MET A 260 -2.65 23.92 -7.65
N VAL A 261 -2.89 23.71 -6.35
CA VAL A 261 -3.42 22.44 -5.84
C VAL A 261 -4.77 22.09 -6.48
N LEU A 262 -5.66 23.07 -6.67
CA LEU A 262 -6.93 22.85 -7.38
C LEU A 262 -6.71 22.28 -8.79
N GLY A 263 -5.76 22.83 -9.56
CA GLY A 263 -5.43 22.34 -10.89
C GLY A 263 -4.94 20.89 -10.87
N LEU A 264 -4.11 20.54 -9.88
CA LEU A 264 -3.65 19.17 -9.69
C LEU A 264 -4.79 18.21 -9.31
N LEU A 265 -5.68 18.63 -8.40
CA LEU A 265 -6.85 17.83 -8.02
C LEU A 265 -7.81 17.61 -9.20
N ARG A 266 -7.98 18.61 -10.08
CA ARG A 266 -8.74 18.47 -11.32
C ARG A 266 -8.14 17.38 -12.19
N ARG A 267 -6.82 17.43 -12.43
CA ARG A 267 -6.12 16.40 -13.21
C ARG A 267 -6.24 15.02 -12.57
N ALA A 268 -6.09 14.93 -11.26
CA ALA A 268 -6.26 13.67 -10.52
C ALA A 268 -7.69 13.13 -10.65
N PHE A 269 -8.70 14.00 -10.62
CA PHE A 269 -10.10 13.62 -10.82
C PHE A 269 -10.34 13.08 -12.23
N ASP A 270 -9.84 13.78 -13.25
CA ASP A 270 -9.94 13.38 -14.66
C ASP A 270 -9.22 12.04 -14.91
N GLN A 271 -8.12 11.78 -14.18
CA GLN A 271 -7.39 10.51 -14.20
C GLN A 271 -8.01 9.44 -13.28
N ARG A 272 -9.20 9.68 -12.71
CA ARG A 272 -9.94 8.74 -11.85
C ARG A 272 -9.20 8.37 -10.54
N LEU A 273 -8.37 9.28 -10.01
CA LEU A 273 -7.50 9.05 -8.85
C LEU A 273 -8.02 9.60 -7.52
N ILE A 274 -9.06 10.44 -7.50
CA ILE A 274 -9.55 11.05 -6.25
C ILE A 274 -10.34 10.04 -5.41
N PHE A 275 -11.14 9.20 -6.08
CA PHE A 275 -11.97 8.20 -5.44
C PHE A 275 -11.63 6.77 -5.88
N THR A 276 -12.19 5.81 -5.16
CA THR A 276 -12.25 4.38 -5.52
C THR A 276 -13.49 3.75 -4.88
N ILE A 277 -13.80 2.50 -5.23
CA ILE A 277 -14.78 1.68 -4.51
C ILE A 277 -14.03 0.80 -3.52
N GLY A 278 -14.52 0.76 -2.29
CA GLY A 278 -13.94 -0.10 -1.28
C GLY A 278 -14.74 -0.12 0.01
N ARG A 279 -14.02 -0.35 1.11
CA ARG A 279 -14.57 -0.32 2.45
C ARG A 279 -14.40 1.07 3.05
N SER A 280 -15.51 1.70 3.44
CA SER A 280 -15.49 2.95 4.20
C SER A 280 -14.79 2.74 5.54
N THR A 281 -13.75 3.52 5.80
CA THR A 281 -13.01 3.49 7.08
C THR A 281 -13.85 4.03 8.23
N THR A 282 -14.77 4.96 7.98
CA THR A 282 -15.61 5.58 9.01
C THR A 282 -16.83 4.75 9.37
N SER A 283 -17.49 4.13 8.39
CA SER A 283 -18.72 3.35 8.62
C SER A 283 -18.53 1.84 8.57
N GLY A 284 -17.37 1.36 8.10
CA GLY A 284 -17.09 -0.06 7.93
C GLY A 284 -17.81 -0.72 6.75
N ARG A 285 -18.68 0.00 6.02
CA ARG A 285 -19.47 -0.51 4.89
C ARG A 285 -18.59 -0.79 3.67
N ASN A 286 -18.80 -1.95 3.03
CA ASN A 286 -18.19 -2.29 1.73
C ASN A 286 -19.00 -1.70 0.57
N ASN A 287 -18.47 -1.83 -0.65
CA ASN A 287 -19.13 -1.43 -1.90
C ASN A 287 -19.59 0.04 -1.87
N THR A 288 -18.72 0.94 -1.43
CA THR A 288 -19.02 2.37 -1.37
C THR A 288 -17.87 3.20 -1.90
N VAL A 289 -18.18 4.38 -2.43
CA VAL A 289 -17.20 5.35 -2.90
C VAL A 289 -16.42 5.96 -1.72
N THR A 290 -15.11 5.72 -1.71
CA THR A 290 -14.18 6.22 -0.71
C THR A 290 -13.08 7.08 -1.33
N TRP A 291 -12.45 7.95 -0.53
CA TRP A 291 -11.22 8.63 -0.93
C TRP A 291 -10.10 7.64 -1.30
N ASN A 292 -9.21 8.02 -2.21
CA ASN A 292 -8.12 7.17 -2.73
C ASN A 292 -6.73 7.77 -2.44
N ASP A 293 -6.41 7.89 -1.15
CA ASP A 293 -5.12 8.36 -0.59
C ASP A 293 -4.69 9.79 -0.97
N ILE A 294 -5.61 10.61 -1.49
CA ILE A 294 -5.42 12.05 -1.67
C ILE A 294 -6.30 12.76 -0.63
N HIS A 295 -5.67 13.27 0.43
CA HIS A 295 -6.40 13.87 1.53
C HIS A 295 -7.03 15.19 1.12
N HIS A 296 -8.29 15.37 1.51
CA HIS A 296 -9.05 16.59 1.32
C HIS A 296 -9.40 17.22 2.65
N LYS A 297 -9.49 18.55 2.67
CA LYS A 297 -10.03 19.29 3.81
C LYS A 297 -11.54 19.39 3.70
N THR A 298 -12.26 18.58 4.46
CA THR A 298 -13.72 18.51 4.45
C THR A 298 -14.38 19.38 5.53
N SER A 299 -13.59 20.13 6.29
CA SER A 299 -14.05 21.10 7.29
C SER A 299 -13.28 22.41 7.12
N THR A 300 -13.92 23.55 7.37
CA THR A 300 -13.25 24.86 7.39
C THR A 300 -12.59 25.16 8.74
N HIS A 301 -12.82 24.33 9.76
CA HIS A 301 -12.34 24.52 11.13
C HIS A 301 -11.94 23.18 11.80
N GLY A 302 -11.43 23.25 13.04
CA GLY A 302 -11.10 22.07 13.84
C GLY A 302 -9.73 21.46 13.55
N GLY A 303 -8.94 22.09 12.67
CA GLY A 303 -7.57 21.68 12.36
C GLY A 303 -7.46 20.29 11.75
N PRO A 304 -6.23 19.72 11.70
CA PRO A 304 -5.97 18.46 11.00
C PRO A 304 -6.79 17.27 11.52
N THR A 305 -7.09 17.23 12.82
CA THR A 305 -7.84 16.14 13.47
C THR A 305 -9.29 16.02 13.00
N HIS A 306 -9.87 17.13 12.55
CA HIS A 306 -11.22 17.20 12.00
C HIS A 306 -11.21 17.39 10.48
N TYR A 307 -10.10 17.06 9.83
CA TYR A 307 -9.93 17.26 8.38
C TYR A 307 -10.17 18.72 7.96
N GLY A 308 -9.80 19.68 8.81
CA GLY A 308 -10.06 21.09 8.56
C GLY A 308 -8.87 22.00 8.84
N TYR A 309 -9.15 23.29 8.95
CA TYR A 309 -8.16 24.36 9.11
C TYR A 309 -8.17 24.91 10.55
N PRO A 310 -7.08 25.56 11.02
CA PRO A 310 -5.81 25.78 10.32
C PRO A 310 -4.99 24.48 10.21
N ASP A 311 -4.28 24.32 9.09
CA ASP A 311 -3.31 23.24 8.85
C ASP A 311 -2.22 23.76 7.90
N PRO A 312 -1.11 24.30 8.44
CA PRO A 312 -0.09 24.97 7.63
C PRO A 312 0.65 24.00 6.68
N GLU A 313 0.67 22.69 6.98
CA GLU A 313 1.38 21.69 6.19
C GLU A 313 0.49 20.97 5.17
N TYR A 314 -0.79 21.32 5.10
CA TYR A 314 -1.72 20.60 4.23
C TYR A 314 -1.37 20.76 2.73
N LEU A 315 -1.12 21.98 2.27
CA LEU A 315 -0.87 22.23 0.84
C LEU A 315 0.45 21.62 0.34
N SER A 316 1.47 21.46 1.19
CA SER A 316 2.67 20.68 0.84
C SER A 316 2.36 19.19 0.81
N ARG A 317 1.75 18.65 1.87
CA ARG A 317 1.44 17.24 1.98
C ARG A 317 0.53 16.72 0.85
N VAL A 318 -0.53 17.46 0.49
CA VAL A 318 -1.42 17.03 -0.59
C VAL A 318 -0.70 17.03 -1.96
N ARG A 319 0.26 17.94 -2.17
CA ARG A 319 1.12 17.92 -3.37
C ARG A 319 2.02 16.69 -3.39
N ASP A 320 2.59 16.30 -2.26
CA ASP A 320 3.39 15.08 -2.18
C ASP A 320 2.54 13.82 -2.44
N GLU A 321 1.31 13.77 -1.92
CA GLU A 321 0.35 12.69 -2.19
C GLU A 321 -0.03 12.62 -3.68
N LEU A 322 -0.30 13.76 -4.29
CA LEU A 322 -0.57 13.89 -5.73
C LEU A 322 0.64 13.45 -6.57
N LYS A 323 1.84 13.88 -6.20
CA LYS A 323 3.09 13.51 -6.85
C LYS A 323 3.32 12.00 -6.83
N VAL A 324 3.07 11.33 -5.70
CA VAL A 324 3.13 9.86 -5.58
C VAL A 324 2.17 9.16 -6.54
N LYS A 325 1.05 9.81 -6.90
CA LYS A 325 0.07 9.32 -7.88
C LYS A 325 0.38 9.77 -9.33
N GLY A 326 1.53 10.42 -9.58
CA GLY A 326 1.93 10.92 -10.90
C GLY A 326 1.36 12.28 -11.29
N ILE A 327 0.87 13.03 -10.29
CA ILE A 327 0.24 14.33 -10.48
C ILE A 327 1.19 15.45 -9.99
N GLU A 328 1.95 16.02 -10.92
CA GLU A 328 2.88 17.15 -10.74
C GLU A 328 2.52 18.37 -11.60
#